data_AF-A2E7G7-F1
#
_entry.id   AF-A2E7G7-F1
#
_cell.length_a   1.000
_cell.length_b   1.000
_cell.length_c   1.000
_cell.angle_alpha   90.00
_cell.angle_beta   90.00
_cell.angle_gamma   90.00
#
_symmetry.space_group_name_H-M   'P 1'
#
loop_
_entity.id
_entity.type
_entity.pdbx_description
1 polymer ?
#
loop_
_entity_poly.entity_id
_entity_poly.type
_entity_poly.pdbx_seq_one_letter_code
_entity_poly.pdbx_strand_id
1 'polypeptide(L)'
;MKLLELDCHPLMEAFRKRAADMQPEESVLYHLLLPPEYNIPADMMNPLLYLFLEKTSEPGVLTQYDNQNCVLKVQNSHLIPVSGFDHNEKFQILQTTPCTTSAGFGFDMHELGSNPFMPSPIPPLCSEIESGYKNPEKALEFLRVRIRSDKLKPLLDDIENLAHKSTINAKNCQSIVQNLQIYMDKICDAVFEVRPFHYIPTLFKMKTNFIIFYAVVNLFHTKLLNAYHELMKADDSMAEEAVQYQSPSKARPELIDKAGDYIRNLHNSPNIAESISSVTKFFESVVNALPDKNAAADDILPAVCDGISHGRSLSSYIVSTFTYLSEIWPQEGLSERITYILVTCSIAASHFANGVDEYDENNNKKVLVRNERDETIEFIENYLDSI
;
A
#
# COMPACT_ATOMS: atom_id res chain seq x y z
N MET A 1 4.40 -6.94 10.97
CA MET A 1 5.18 -5.71 10.77
C MET A 1 4.59 -4.63 11.67
N LYS A 2 5.29 -3.52 11.96
CA LYS A 2 4.68 -2.47 12.78
C LYS A 2 3.65 -1.68 11.97
N LEU A 3 2.41 -1.67 12.44
CA LEU A 3 1.38 -0.75 11.97
C LEU A 3 1.79 0.67 12.34
N LEU A 4 1.87 1.54 11.34
CA LEU A 4 2.34 2.91 11.47
C LEU A 4 1.39 3.81 10.68
N GLU A 5 0.55 4.54 11.41
CA GLU A 5 -0.54 5.31 10.85
C GLU A 5 -0.50 6.75 11.32
N LEU A 6 -0.91 7.66 10.44
CA LEU A 6 -1.12 9.07 10.79
C LEU A 6 -2.31 9.26 11.74
N ASP A 7 -3.21 8.29 11.78
CA ASP A 7 -4.38 8.29 12.65
C ASP A 7 -4.03 8.24 14.15
N CYS A 8 -2.85 7.73 14.49
CA CYS A 8 -2.30 7.73 15.85
C CYS A 8 -1.57 9.04 16.19
N HIS A 9 -1.50 10.00 15.27
CA HIS A 9 -0.79 11.25 15.52
C HIS A 9 -1.47 12.02 16.68
N PRO A 10 -0.73 12.55 17.67
CA PRO A 10 -1.32 13.18 18.87
C PRO A 10 -2.29 14.34 18.57
N LEU A 11 -2.00 15.14 17.53
CA LEU A 11 -2.94 16.19 17.09
C LEU A 11 -4.20 15.60 16.44
N MET A 12 -4.10 14.48 15.74
CA MET A 12 -5.25 13.84 15.11
C MET A 12 -6.16 13.21 16.17
N GLU A 13 -5.60 12.55 17.19
CA GLU A 13 -6.35 12.06 18.35
C GLU A 13 -7.07 13.20 19.11
N ALA A 14 -6.39 14.33 19.29
CA ALA A 14 -6.99 15.52 19.90
C ALA A 14 -8.07 16.13 19.00
N PHE A 15 -7.87 16.13 17.68
CA PHE A 15 -8.81 16.67 16.70
C PHE A 15 -10.11 15.89 16.67
N ARG A 16 -10.06 14.54 16.70
CA ARG A 16 -11.27 13.68 16.74
C ARG A 16 -12.23 14.05 17.86
N LYS A 17 -11.71 14.44 19.03
CA LYS A 17 -12.52 14.87 20.18
C LYS A 17 -13.19 16.23 19.98
N ARG A 18 -12.65 17.08 19.10
CA ARG A 18 -13.15 18.44 18.80
C ARG A 18 -14.03 18.47 17.56
N ALA A 19 -13.73 17.64 16.57
CA ALA A 19 -14.42 17.62 15.29
C ALA A 19 -15.91 17.24 15.42
N ALA A 20 -16.29 16.51 16.46
CA ALA A 20 -17.69 16.18 16.74
C ALA A 20 -18.58 17.41 17.00
N ASP A 21 -17.99 18.51 17.47
CA ASP A 21 -18.71 19.76 17.77
C ASP A 21 -18.67 20.76 16.60
N MET A 22 -17.96 20.43 15.51
CA MET A 22 -17.80 21.33 14.37
C MET A 22 -19.00 21.26 13.42
N GLN A 23 -19.37 22.41 12.86
CA GLN A 23 -20.41 22.53 11.83
C GLN A 23 -19.71 22.87 10.50
N PRO A 24 -19.47 21.90 9.61
CA PRO A 24 -18.79 22.14 8.35
C PRO A 24 -19.61 23.03 7.42
N GLU A 25 -18.93 23.94 6.72
CA GLU A 25 -19.52 24.76 5.66
C GLU A 25 -19.34 24.08 4.30
N GLU A 26 -20.41 23.98 3.49
CA GLU A 26 -20.38 23.29 2.19
C GLU A 26 -19.37 23.88 1.18
N SER A 27 -19.04 25.17 1.32
CA SER A 27 -18.16 25.90 0.39
C SER A 27 -16.67 25.91 0.79
N VAL A 28 -16.33 25.17 1.85
CA VAL A 28 -15.01 25.16 2.48
C VAL A 28 -14.46 23.74 2.54
N LEU A 29 -13.20 23.58 2.14
CA LEU A 29 -12.42 22.38 2.40
C LEU A 29 -11.57 22.60 3.66
N TYR A 30 -11.50 21.57 4.49
CA TYR A 30 -10.79 21.61 5.76
C TYR A 30 -9.46 20.85 5.63
N HIS A 31 -8.39 21.44 6.14
CA HIS A 31 -7.03 20.93 6.03
C HIS A 31 -6.41 20.85 7.42
N LEU A 32 -6.21 19.64 7.94
CA LEU A 32 -5.52 19.42 9.21
C LEU A 32 -4.03 19.20 8.96
N LEU A 33 -3.21 20.13 9.41
CA LEU A 33 -1.76 20.04 9.29
C LEU A 33 -1.16 19.26 10.46
N LEU A 34 -0.44 18.18 10.17
CA LEU A 34 0.23 17.33 11.14
C LEU A 34 1.75 17.51 11.05
N PRO A 35 2.34 18.45 11.81
CA PRO A 35 3.79 18.55 11.94
C PRO A 35 4.39 17.30 12.61
N PRO A 36 5.71 17.06 12.51
CA PRO A 36 6.31 15.89 13.14
C PRO A 36 6.10 15.88 14.65
N GLU A 37 5.69 14.74 15.22
CA GLU A 37 5.31 14.59 16.64
C GLU A 37 6.36 15.16 17.61
N TYR A 38 7.64 14.91 17.34
CA TYR A 38 8.76 15.36 18.16
C TYR A 38 8.99 16.88 18.12
N ASN A 39 8.34 17.59 17.18
CA ASN A 39 8.45 19.01 16.94
C ASN A 39 7.19 19.77 17.41
N ILE A 40 6.36 19.17 18.25
CA ILE A 40 5.17 19.81 18.82
C ILE A 40 5.39 20.08 20.31
N PRO A 41 5.55 21.36 20.72
CA PRO A 41 5.57 21.74 22.12
C PRO A 41 4.27 21.38 22.85
N ALA A 42 4.37 21.06 24.14
CA ALA A 42 3.20 20.71 24.95
C ALA A 42 2.14 21.82 25.02
N ASP A 43 2.57 23.09 25.00
CA ASP A 43 1.70 24.27 24.99
C ASP A 43 1.06 24.56 23.62
N MET A 44 1.56 23.92 22.56
CA MET A 44 0.99 24.00 21.21
C MET A 44 0.17 22.75 20.82
N MET A 45 -0.17 21.88 21.78
CA MET A 45 -1.01 20.70 21.56
C MET A 45 -2.51 21.04 21.40
N ASN A 46 -2.83 22.01 20.55
CA ASN A 46 -4.19 22.37 20.16
C ASN A 46 -4.41 22.06 18.67
N PRO A 47 -5.27 21.09 18.31
CA PRO A 47 -5.48 20.72 16.91
C PRO A 47 -6.08 21.84 16.06
N LEU A 48 -6.88 22.74 16.65
CA LEU A 48 -7.48 23.86 15.92
C LEU A 48 -6.45 24.92 15.49
N LEU A 49 -5.29 24.96 16.16
CA LEU A 49 -4.17 25.80 15.73
C LEU A 49 -3.66 25.38 14.35
N TYR A 50 -3.73 24.07 14.06
CA TYR A 50 -3.24 23.45 12.84
C TYR A 50 -4.35 23.14 11.83
N LEU A 51 -5.59 23.54 12.11
CA LEU A 51 -6.71 23.42 11.18
C LEU A 51 -6.77 24.67 10.29
N PHE A 52 -6.76 24.45 8.99
CA PHE A 52 -6.86 25.48 7.97
C PHE A 52 -8.06 25.25 7.05
N LEU A 53 -8.52 26.33 6.43
CA LEU A 53 -9.69 26.40 5.58
C LEU A 53 -9.27 26.83 4.18
N GLU A 54 -9.73 26.11 3.17
CA GLU A 54 -9.64 26.50 1.77
C GLU A 54 -11.03 26.83 1.24
N LYS A 55 -11.24 28.07 0.80
CA LYS A 55 -12.50 28.45 0.17
C LYS A 55 -12.47 27.98 -1.28
N THR A 56 -13.57 27.39 -1.74
CA THR A 56 -13.75 27.01 -3.16
C THR A 56 -13.54 28.16 -4.15
N SER A 57 -13.73 29.41 -3.72
CA SER A 57 -13.47 30.62 -4.52
C SER A 57 -11.99 31.00 -4.66
N GLU A 58 -11.12 30.52 -3.76
CA GLU A 58 -9.69 30.86 -3.70
C GLU A 58 -8.84 29.59 -3.54
N PRO A 59 -8.82 28.72 -4.55
CA PRO A 59 -8.15 27.43 -4.45
C PRO A 59 -6.64 27.60 -4.21
N GLY A 60 -6.11 26.77 -3.31
CA GLY A 60 -4.73 26.78 -2.86
C GLY A 60 -4.37 27.90 -1.87
N VAL A 61 -5.34 28.63 -1.32
CA VAL A 61 -5.12 29.58 -0.20
C VAL A 61 -5.76 29.02 1.07
N LEU A 62 -4.92 28.73 2.06
CA LEU A 62 -5.30 28.14 3.33
C LEU A 62 -5.30 29.21 4.42
N THR A 63 -6.44 29.45 5.05
CA THR A 63 -6.58 30.39 6.17
C THR A 63 -6.85 29.64 7.46
N GLN A 64 -6.15 29.98 8.55
CA GLN A 64 -6.30 29.30 9.83
C GLN A 64 -7.75 29.40 10.37
N TYR A 65 -8.29 28.30 10.91
CA TYR A 65 -9.69 28.17 11.32
C TYR A 65 -10.13 29.20 12.37
N ASP A 66 -9.50 29.23 13.55
CA ASP A 66 -10.03 29.95 14.72
C ASP A 66 -9.82 31.48 14.62
N ASN A 67 -8.58 31.90 14.33
CA ASN A 67 -8.19 33.31 14.40
C ASN A 67 -7.94 33.97 13.03
N GLN A 68 -7.88 33.19 11.95
CA GLN A 68 -7.58 33.64 10.57
C GLN A 68 -6.31 34.50 10.42
N ASN A 69 -5.44 34.52 11.43
CA ASN A 69 -4.23 35.33 11.44
C ASN A 69 -3.17 34.74 10.49
N CYS A 70 -3.14 33.42 10.38
CA CYS A 70 -2.16 32.70 9.59
C CYS A 70 -2.74 32.33 8.23
N VAL A 71 -2.02 32.68 7.17
CA VAL A 71 -2.39 32.36 5.78
C VAL A 71 -1.22 31.64 5.13
N LEU A 72 -1.51 30.50 4.53
CA LEU A 72 -0.58 29.69 3.74
C LEU A 72 -1.06 29.63 2.29
N LYS A 73 -0.13 29.52 1.36
CA LYS A 73 -0.40 29.22 -0.04
C LYS A 73 0.14 27.84 -0.39
N VAL A 74 -0.70 27.00 -0.98
CA VAL A 74 -0.31 25.70 -1.52
C VAL A 74 0.32 25.90 -2.91
N GLN A 75 1.53 25.39 -3.08
CA GLN A 75 2.21 25.36 -4.37
C GLN A 75 2.92 24.02 -4.54
N ASN A 76 2.43 23.18 -5.46
CA ASN A 76 2.84 21.78 -5.57
C ASN A 76 2.70 21.09 -4.20
N SER A 77 3.70 20.36 -3.75
CA SER A 77 3.73 19.71 -2.42
C SER A 77 4.30 20.61 -1.31
N HIS A 78 4.16 21.94 -1.42
CA HIS A 78 4.68 22.89 -0.42
C HIS A 78 3.62 23.88 0.04
N LEU A 79 3.68 24.19 1.33
CA LEU A 79 2.96 25.28 1.99
C LEU A 79 3.91 26.47 2.14
N ILE A 80 3.48 27.64 1.67
CA ILE A 80 4.26 28.87 1.68
C ILE A 80 3.57 29.88 2.61
N PRO A 81 4.22 30.34 3.70
CA PRO A 81 3.74 31.45 4.52
C PRO A 81 3.41 32.69 3.69
N VAL A 82 2.21 33.22 3.88
CA VAL A 82 1.76 34.50 3.29
C VAL A 82 1.62 35.56 4.38
N SER A 83 1.00 35.22 5.52
CA SER A 83 0.86 36.12 6.68
C SER A 83 0.71 35.32 7.98
N GLY A 84 0.97 35.98 9.12
CA GLY A 84 0.74 35.42 10.46
C GLY A 84 1.84 34.52 11.02
N PHE A 85 2.93 34.30 10.27
CA PHE A 85 4.10 33.55 10.70
C PHE A 85 5.28 34.50 10.94
N ASP A 86 6.17 34.14 11.86
CA ASP A 86 7.39 34.90 12.18
C ASP A 86 8.59 34.55 11.26
N HIS A 87 8.38 33.62 10.33
CA HIS A 87 9.34 33.16 9.34
C HIS A 87 8.69 32.98 7.96
N ASN A 88 9.54 32.90 6.92
CA ASN A 88 9.11 32.72 5.53
C ASN A 88 9.52 31.36 4.94
N GLU A 89 9.86 30.39 5.79
CA GLU A 89 10.26 29.06 5.35
C GLU A 89 9.10 28.29 4.71
N LYS A 90 9.41 27.48 3.69
CA LYS A 90 8.41 26.64 3.01
C LYS A 90 8.32 25.29 3.70
N PHE A 91 7.11 24.78 3.91
CA PHE A 91 6.89 23.47 4.53
C PHE A 91 6.51 22.46 3.46
N GLN A 92 7.24 21.35 3.42
CA GLN A 92 6.88 20.25 2.54
C GLN A 92 5.71 19.46 3.14
N ILE A 93 4.68 19.22 2.32
CA ILE A 93 3.66 18.21 2.58
C ILE A 93 4.27 16.86 2.17
N LEU A 94 4.44 15.98 3.15
CA LEU A 94 5.02 14.65 2.96
C LEU A 94 3.98 13.66 2.42
N GLN A 95 2.78 13.68 3.00
CA GLN A 95 1.66 12.84 2.64
C GLN A 95 0.35 13.61 2.85
N THR A 96 -0.67 13.30 2.03
CA THR A 96 -2.04 13.77 2.21
C THR A 96 -2.97 12.56 2.21
N THR A 97 -3.84 12.48 3.21
CA THR A 97 -4.87 11.45 3.33
C THR A 97 -6.22 12.15 3.48
N PRO A 98 -7.17 11.97 2.54
CA PRO A 98 -8.54 12.41 2.73
C PRO A 98 -9.19 11.61 3.87
N CYS A 99 -9.90 12.30 4.76
CA CYS A 99 -10.49 11.72 5.95
C CYS A 99 -11.94 12.19 6.12
N THR A 100 -12.76 11.33 6.71
CA THR A 100 -14.12 11.67 7.13
C THR A 100 -14.32 11.18 8.56
N THR A 101 -14.85 12.03 9.44
CA THR A 101 -15.19 11.60 10.80
C THR A 101 -16.48 10.78 10.81
N SER A 102 -16.74 10.07 11.91
CA SER A 102 -18.01 9.35 12.10
C SER A 102 -19.26 10.25 12.04
N ALA A 103 -19.11 11.56 12.25
CA ALA A 103 -20.18 12.54 12.11
C ALA A 103 -20.35 13.06 10.67
N GLY A 104 -19.59 12.53 9.70
CA GLY A 104 -19.61 12.94 8.30
C GLY A 104 -18.78 14.20 7.99
N PHE A 105 -17.94 14.67 8.92
CA PHE A 105 -17.06 15.81 8.68
C PHE A 105 -15.86 15.40 7.83
N GLY A 106 -15.79 15.88 6.59
CA GLY A 106 -14.69 15.62 5.65
C GLY A 106 -13.56 16.64 5.75
N PHE A 107 -12.31 16.18 5.72
CA PHE A 107 -11.11 17.02 5.74
C PHE A 107 -9.90 16.29 5.15
N ASP A 108 -8.92 17.04 4.66
CA ASP A 108 -7.62 16.50 4.25
C ASP A 108 -6.64 16.54 5.43
N MET A 109 -6.02 15.40 5.72
CA MET A 109 -4.97 15.28 6.71
C MET A 109 -3.59 15.34 6.02
N HIS A 110 -2.78 16.34 6.36
CA HIS A 110 -1.48 16.57 5.75
C HIS A 110 -0.35 16.31 6.74
N GLU A 111 0.45 15.26 6.53
CA GLU A 111 1.71 15.11 7.25
C GLU A 111 2.74 16.10 6.72
N LEU A 112 3.39 16.86 7.60
CA LEU A 112 4.38 17.87 7.24
C LEU A 112 5.79 17.45 7.64
N GLY A 113 6.78 17.93 6.88
CA GLY A 113 8.19 17.71 7.21
C GLY A 113 8.70 18.56 8.37
N SER A 114 7.98 19.62 8.74
CA SER A 114 8.39 20.58 9.77
C SER A 114 7.16 21.24 10.39
N ASN A 115 7.28 21.71 11.63
CA ASN A 115 6.23 22.49 12.27
C ASN A 115 6.10 23.89 11.64
N PRO A 116 4.92 24.29 11.11
CA PRO A 116 4.70 25.61 10.54
C PRO A 116 4.83 26.78 11.51
N PHE A 117 4.79 26.55 12.82
CA PHE A 117 4.95 27.60 13.85
C PHE A 117 6.31 27.54 14.56
N MET A 118 7.03 26.43 14.40
CA MET A 118 8.35 26.22 15.00
C MET A 118 9.23 25.37 14.07
N PRO A 119 9.70 25.95 12.95
CA PRO A 119 10.36 25.17 11.92
C PRO A 119 11.62 24.49 12.42
N SER A 120 11.82 23.26 11.95
CA SER A 120 12.98 22.45 12.27
C SER A 120 13.42 21.69 11.01
N PRO A 121 14.73 21.55 10.76
CA PRO A 121 15.19 20.80 9.60
C PRO A 121 14.73 19.34 9.68
N ILE A 122 14.33 18.79 8.53
CA ILE A 122 14.03 17.36 8.39
C ILE A 122 15.29 16.57 8.80
N PRO A 123 15.17 15.58 9.70
CA PRO A 123 16.31 14.77 10.14
C PRO A 123 17.05 14.13 8.97
N PRO A 124 18.41 14.14 8.94
CA PRO A 124 19.18 13.58 7.82
C PRO A 124 18.83 12.12 7.49
N LEU A 125 18.48 11.32 8.50
CA LEU A 125 18.04 9.93 8.34
C LEU A 125 16.87 9.78 7.35
N CYS A 126 15.97 10.77 7.26
CA CYS A 126 14.84 10.73 6.33
C CYS A 126 15.31 10.67 4.87
N SER A 127 16.39 11.40 4.53
CA SER A 127 16.99 11.36 3.19
C SER A 127 17.66 10.01 2.88
N GLU A 128 18.26 9.39 3.89
CA GLU A 128 18.85 8.06 3.76
C GLU A 128 17.75 7.00 3.54
N ILE A 129 16.67 7.06 4.33
CA ILE A 129 15.49 6.19 4.17
C ILE A 129 14.87 6.37 2.78
N GLU A 130 14.70 7.61 2.32
CA GLU A 130 14.17 7.89 0.98
C GLU A 130 15.02 7.23 -0.12
N SER A 131 16.34 7.32 0.02
CA SER A 131 17.28 6.66 -0.89
C SER A 131 17.18 5.14 -0.81
N GLY A 132 17.11 4.56 0.39
CA GLY A 132 16.97 3.10 0.56
C GLY A 132 15.67 2.57 -0.03
N TYR A 133 14.56 3.28 0.20
CA TYR A 133 13.24 2.94 -0.34
C TYR A 133 13.21 2.95 -1.87
N LYS A 134 13.90 3.90 -2.51
CA LYS A 134 14.01 3.99 -3.98
C LYS A 134 14.95 2.97 -4.61
N ASN A 135 15.73 2.22 -3.82
CA ASN A 135 16.67 1.21 -4.31
C ASN A 135 16.43 -0.15 -3.60
N PRO A 136 15.31 -0.85 -3.90
CA PRO A 136 14.92 -2.09 -3.24
C PRO A 136 15.98 -3.20 -3.25
N GLU A 137 16.83 -3.24 -4.28
CA GLU A 137 17.92 -4.19 -4.44
C GLU A 137 19.05 -3.98 -3.42
N LYS A 138 19.15 -2.76 -2.84
CA LYS A 138 20.12 -2.41 -1.80
C LYS A 138 19.50 -2.39 -0.40
N ALA A 139 18.26 -2.84 -0.25
CA ALA A 139 17.55 -2.75 1.03
C ALA A 139 18.29 -3.46 2.17
N LEU A 140 18.85 -4.65 1.92
CA LEU A 140 19.63 -5.38 2.93
C LEU A 140 20.91 -4.64 3.34
N GLU A 141 21.63 -4.05 2.37
CA GLU A 141 22.82 -3.24 2.63
C GLU A 141 22.47 -1.99 3.45
N PHE A 142 21.36 -1.33 3.10
CA PHE A 142 20.85 -0.18 3.84
C PHE A 142 20.65 -0.54 5.33
N LEU A 143 19.96 -1.65 5.62
CA LEU A 143 19.73 -2.09 7.01
C LEU A 143 21.05 -2.38 7.73
N ARG A 144 22.03 -2.99 7.06
CA ARG A 144 23.34 -3.31 7.66
C ARG A 144 24.20 -2.08 7.97
N VAL A 145 24.20 -1.10 7.07
CA VAL A 145 25.16 0.02 7.11
C VAL A 145 24.60 1.24 7.82
N ARG A 146 23.31 1.54 7.62
CA ARG A 146 22.68 2.78 8.10
C ARG A 146 22.03 2.63 9.47
N ILE A 147 21.55 1.43 9.82
CA ILE A 147 20.85 1.19 11.07
C ILE A 147 21.83 0.63 12.11
N ARG A 148 22.15 1.44 13.12
CA ARG A 148 23.06 1.05 14.20
C ARG A 148 22.28 0.36 15.33
N SER A 149 22.14 -0.96 15.24
CA SER A 149 21.46 -1.79 16.25
C SER A 149 22.22 -3.11 16.46
N ASP A 150 22.60 -3.38 17.71
CA ASP A 150 23.31 -4.61 18.08
C ASP A 150 22.44 -5.87 17.89
N LYS A 151 21.10 -5.71 17.96
CA LYS A 151 20.13 -6.79 17.73
C LYS A 151 19.91 -7.07 16.24
N LEU A 152 20.06 -6.06 15.39
CA LEU A 152 19.71 -6.17 13.97
C LEU A 152 20.70 -7.05 13.20
N LYS A 153 22.00 -6.86 13.41
CA LYS A 153 23.02 -7.56 12.63
C LYS A 153 22.90 -9.10 12.72
N PRO A 154 22.76 -9.72 13.92
CA PRO A 154 22.53 -11.16 14.02
C PRO A 154 21.28 -11.63 13.26
N LEU A 155 20.18 -10.87 13.33
CA LEU A 155 18.93 -11.21 12.62
C LEU A 155 19.13 -11.21 11.09
N LEU A 156 19.86 -10.23 10.57
CA LEU A 156 20.18 -10.13 9.13
C LEU A 156 21.12 -11.26 8.67
N ASP A 157 22.13 -11.59 9.48
CA ASP A 157 23.05 -12.70 9.20
C ASP A 157 22.30 -14.05 9.23
N ASP A 158 21.37 -14.25 10.18
CA ASP A 158 20.60 -15.47 10.31
C ASP A 158 19.65 -15.69 9.12
N ILE A 159 18.88 -14.66 8.72
CA ILE A 159 17.95 -14.79 7.59
C ILE A 159 18.68 -14.98 6.26
N GLU A 160 19.83 -14.33 6.07
CA GLU A 160 20.68 -14.54 4.90
C GLU A 160 21.23 -15.97 4.88
N ASN A 161 21.71 -16.48 6.02
CA ASN A 161 22.15 -17.88 6.13
C ASN A 161 21.03 -18.87 5.82
N LEU A 162 19.80 -18.59 6.29
CA LEU A 162 18.62 -19.38 5.98
C LEU A 162 18.36 -19.38 4.46
N ALA A 163 18.37 -18.21 3.82
CA ALA A 163 18.16 -18.08 2.37
C ALA A 163 19.17 -18.89 1.55
N HIS A 164 20.44 -18.89 1.95
CA HIS A 164 21.50 -19.62 1.27
C HIS A 164 21.39 -21.14 1.43
N LYS A 165 21.10 -21.61 2.65
CA LYS A 165 21.13 -23.05 2.98
C LYS A 165 19.82 -23.78 2.72
N SER A 166 18.70 -23.05 2.63
CA SER A 166 17.38 -23.68 2.51
C SER A 166 17.11 -24.15 1.09
N THR A 167 16.72 -25.42 0.97
CA THR A 167 16.04 -25.95 -0.21
C THR A 167 14.55 -25.66 -0.08
N ILE A 168 13.99 -24.91 -1.01
CA ILE A 168 12.59 -24.47 -1.01
C ILE A 168 11.87 -25.19 -2.14
N ASN A 169 10.70 -25.77 -1.85
CA ASN A 169 9.87 -26.51 -2.78
C ASN A 169 8.40 -26.45 -2.37
N ALA A 170 7.51 -27.03 -3.19
CA ALA A 170 6.06 -27.02 -2.96
C ALA A 170 5.64 -27.50 -1.54
N LYS A 171 6.40 -28.40 -0.90
CA LYS A 171 6.03 -28.98 0.41
C LYS A 171 6.37 -28.09 1.60
N ASN A 172 7.30 -27.15 1.45
CA ASN A 172 7.79 -26.33 2.57
C ASN A 172 7.68 -24.82 2.36
N CYS A 173 7.26 -24.37 1.16
CA CYS A 173 7.16 -22.94 0.85
C CYS A 173 6.33 -22.14 1.85
N GLN A 174 5.16 -22.62 2.27
CA GLN A 174 4.31 -21.95 3.27
C GLN A 174 5.01 -21.79 4.63
N SER A 175 5.75 -22.81 5.09
CA SER A 175 6.53 -22.72 6.33
C SER A 175 7.66 -21.69 6.22
N ILE A 176 8.29 -21.58 5.04
CA ILE A 176 9.27 -20.52 4.78
C ILE A 176 8.61 -19.15 4.85
N VAL A 177 7.45 -18.94 4.21
CA VAL A 177 6.71 -17.66 4.27
C VAL A 177 6.37 -17.25 5.70
N GLN A 178 5.87 -18.17 6.52
CA GLN A 178 5.63 -17.92 7.96
C GLN A 178 6.91 -17.50 8.69
N ASN A 179 8.04 -18.16 8.41
CA ASN A 179 9.32 -17.76 8.98
C ASN A 179 9.75 -16.36 8.52
N LEU A 180 9.54 -15.99 7.25
CA LEU A 180 9.83 -14.64 6.75
C LEU A 180 9.05 -13.58 7.52
N GLN A 181 7.76 -13.82 7.79
CA GLN A 181 6.92 -12.92 8.58
C GLN A 181 7.50 -12.71 9.99
N ILE A 182 7.88 -13.79 10.68
CA ILE A 182 8.52 -13.73 12.01
C ILE A 182 9.83 -12.92 11.96
N TYR A 183 10.65 -13.11 10.94
CA TYR A 183 11.91 -12.36 10.79
C TYR A 183 11.65 -10.88 10.51
N MET A 184 10.69 -10.57 9.64
CA MET A 184 10.28 -9.20 9.35
C MET A 184 9.85 -8.49 10.64
N ASP A 185 9.06 -9.14 11.50
CA ASP A 185 8.64 -8.57 12.79
C ASP A 185 9.83 -8.30 13.73
N LYS A 186 10.72 -9.28 13.90
CA LYS A 186 11.92 -9.13 14.75
C LYS A 186 12.85 -8.02 14.24
N ILE A 187 13.04 -7.94 12.93
CA ILE A 187 13.86 -6.88 12.30
C ILE A 187 13.19 -5.52 12.51
N CYS A 188 11.89 -5.44 12.31
CA CYS A 188 11.09 -4.25 12.54
C CYS A 188 11.23 -3.75 13.98
N ASP A 189 11.09 -4.63 14.97
CA ASP A 189 11.33 -4.26 16.37
C ASP A 189 12.74 -3.74 16.61
N ALA A 190 13.77 -4.45 16.11
CA ALA A 190 15.16 -4.05 16.27
C ALA A 190 15.51 -2.72 15.59
N VAL A 191 14.82 -2.35 14.51
CA VAL A 191 14.99 -1.08 13.78
C VAL A 191 14.28 0.06 14.51
N PHE A 192 13.01 -0.11 14.88
CA PHE A 192 12.22 0.97 15.47
C PHE A 192 12.52 1.21 16.96
N GLU A 193 13.22 0.30 17.64
CA GLU A 193 13.80 0.57 18.97
C GLU A 193 14.98 1.57 18.91
N VAL A 194 15.58 1.80 17.73
CA VAL A 194 16.74 2.70 17.60
C VAL A 194 16.28 4.14 17.74
N ARG A 195 16.87 4.86 18.69
CA ARG A 195 16.49 6.23 19.09
C ARG A 195 16.17 7.20 17.94
N PRO A 196 16.93 7.29 16.83
CA PRO A 196 16.62 8.19 15.72
C PRO A 196 15.24 7.98 15.09
N PHE A 197 14.69 6.76 15.12
CA PHE A 197 13.36 6.47 14.58
C PHE A 197 12.21 7.06 15.41
N HIS A 198 12.47 7.46 16.65
CA HIS A 198 11.51 8.25 17.45
C HIS A 198 11.44 9.72 16.99
N TYR A 199 12.39 10.17 16.16
CA TYR A 199 12.51 11.56 15.73
C TYR A 199 12.41 11.70 14.21
N ILE A 200 11.57 10.89 13.55
CA ILE A 200 11.26 11.03 12.12
C ILE A 200 9.75 11.01 11.88
N PRO A 201 9.25 11.64 10.81
CA PRO A 201 7.85 11.55 10.41
C PRO A 201 7.40 10.10 10.11
N THR A 202 6.11 9.85 10.27
CA THR A 202 5.43 8.57 10.04
C THR A 202 5.64 8.05 8.63
N LEU A 203 5.57 8.89 7.58
CA LEU A 203 5.87 8.44 6.20
C LEU A 203 7.24 7.76 6.08
N PHE A 204 8.27 8.27 6.75
CA PHE A 204 9.61 7.67 6.70
C PHE A 204 9.69 6.37 7.51
N LYS A 205 8.93 6.26 8.61
CA LYS A 205 8.76 5.00 9.32
C LYS A 205 8.09 3.95 8.41
N MET A 206 6.99 4.32 7.71
CA MET A 206 6.33 3.45 6.74
C MET A 206 7.26 3.02 5.60
N LYS A 207 8.04 3.95 5.01
CA LYS A 207 9.06 3.61 4.00
C LYS A 207 10.11 2.64 4.51
N THR A 208 10.44 2.70 5.80
CA THR A 208 11.36 1.74 6.42
C THR A 208 10.77 0.34 6.50
N ASN A 209 9.45 0.20 6.71
CA ASN A 209 8.78 -1.10 6.60
C ASN A 209 8.93 -1.72 5.21
N PHE A 210 8.79 -0.92 4.14
CA PHE A 210 9.05 -1.38 2.78
C PHE A 210 10.50 -1.84 2.58
N ILE A 211 11.48 -1.10 3.11
CA ILE A 211 12.89 -1.50 3.06
C ILE A 211 13.09 -2.85 3.75
N ILE A 212 12.49 -3.06 4.92
CA ILE A 212 12.56 -4.35 5.65
C ILE A 212 11.96 -5.48 4.83
N PHE A 213 10.77 -5.27 4.27
CA PHE A 213 10.11 -6.23 3.39
C PHE A 213 11.00 -6.61 2.19
N TYR A 214 11.55 -5.62 1.48
CA TYR A 214 12.44 -5.87 0.34
C TYR A 214 13.72 -6.58 0.74
N ALA A 215 14.33 -6.21 1.88
CA ALA A 215 15.56 -6.83 2.36
C ALA A 215 15.38 -8.32 2.68
N VAL A 216 14.23 -8.70 3.26
CA VAL A 216 13.94 -10.09 3.63
C VAL A 216 13.47 -10.87 2.41
N VAL A 217 12.46 -10.41 1.68
CA VAL A 217 11.79 -11.21 0.66
C VAL A 217 12.65 -11.39 -0.59
N ASN A 218 13.47 -10.41 -0.99
CA ASN A 218 14.34 -10.55 -2.16
C ASN A 218 15.35 -11.70 -2.02
N LEU A 219 15.75 -12.06 -0.79
CA LEU A 219 16.64 -13.21 -0.56
C LEU A 219 16.01 -14.55 -0.96
N PHE A 220 14.68 -14.63 -0.99
CA PHE A 220 13.92 -15.86 -1.22
C PHE A 220 13.09 -15.81 -2.51
N HIS A 221 12.92 -14.63 -3.12
CA HIS A 221 11.92 -14.34 -4.15
C HIS A 221 11.83 -15.41 -5.23
N THR A 222 12.92 -15.63 -5.98
CA THR A 222 12.93 -16.60 -7.09
C THR A 222 12.69 -18.04 -6.63
N LYS A 223 13.25 -18.43 -5.48
CA LYS A 223 13.09 -19.80 -4.95
C LYS A 223 11.66 -20.07 -4.49
N LEU A 224 11.03 -19.08 -3.86
CA LEU A 224 9.64 -19.17 -3.44
C LEU A 224 8.71 -19.16 -4.66
N LEU A 225 8.88 -18.22 -5.59
CA LEU A 225 8.05 -18.13 -6.79
C LEU A 225 8.01 -19.47 -7.55
N ASN A 226 9.19 -20.07 -7.78
CA ASN A 226 9.27 -21.40 -8.41
C ASN A 226 8.58 -22.50 -7.59
N ALA A 227 8.67 -22.46 -6.26
CA ALA A 227 7.99 -23.43 -5.40
C ALA A 227 6.46 -23.28 -5.45
N TYR A 228 5.94 -22.06 -5.61
CA TYR A 228 4.51 -21.81 -5.83
C TYR A 228 4.06 -22.28 -7.22
N HIS A 229 4.89 -22.09 -8.25
CA HIS A 229 4.63 -22.66 -9.59
C HIS A 229 4.52 -24.20 -9.54
N GLU A 230 5.35 -24.85 -8.74
CA GLU A 230 5.25 -26.30 -8.52
C GLU A 230 4.00 -26.69 -7.71
N LEU A 231 3.68 -25.93 -6.66
CA LEU A 231 2.56 -26.19 -5.75
C LEU A 231 1.21 -26.09 -6.47
N MET A 232 1.02 -25.03 -7.24
CA MET A 232 -0.28 -24.66 -7.86
C MET A 232 -0.36 -25.07 -9.33
N LYS A 233 0.52 -25.98 -9.79
CA LYS A 233 0.60 -26.39 -11.19
C LYS A 233 -0.73 -26.88 -11.77
N ALA A 234 -1.54 -27.58 -10.96
CA ALA A 234 -2.85 -28.05 -11.39
C ALA A 234 -3.82 -26.87 -11.61
N ASP A 235 -3.85 -25.93 -10.67
CA ASP A 235 -4.71 -24.76 -10.72
C ASP A 235 -4.31 -23.83 -11.87
N ASP A 236 -3.01 -23.64 -12.10
CA ASP A 236 -2.50 -22.91 -13.27
C ASP A 236 -2.93 -23.55 -14.59
N SER A 237 -2.89 -24.89 -14.69
CA SER A 237 -3.34 -25.61 -15.88
C SER A 237 -4.84 -25.41 -16.14
N MET A 238 -5.65 -25.40 -15.08
CA MET A 238 -7.09 -25.14 -15.19
C MET A 238 -7.35 -23.69 -15.59
N ALA A 239 -6.63 -22.75 -14.97
CA ALA A 239 -6.76 -21.33 -15.28
C ALA A 239 -6.34 -21.00 -16.72
N GLU A 240 -5.27 -21.63 -17.24
CA GLU A 240 -4.81 -21.47 -18.62
C GLU A 240 -5.86 -21.89 -19.66
N GLU A 241 -6.65 -22.93 -19.36
CA GLU A 241 -7.77 -23.32 -20.20
C GLU A 241 -8.94 -22.34 -20.08
N ALA A 242 -9.31 -21.97 -18.85
CA ALA A 242 -10.46 -21.11 -18.57
C ALA A 242 -10.29 -19.68 -19.12
N VAL A 243 -9.07 -19.13 -19.07
CA VAL A 243 -8.80 -17.75 -19.46
C VAL A 243 -9.10 -17.48 -20.94
N GLN A 244 -9.09 -18.51 -21.79
CA GLN A 244 -9.40 -18.41 -23.22
C GLN A 244 -10.89 -18.12 -23.48
N TYR A 245 -11.74 -18.38 -22.49
CA TYR A 245 -13.19 -18.18 -22.54
C TYR A 245 -13.62 -16.95 -21.73
N GLN A 246 -12.68 -16.14 -21.22
CA GLN A 246 -13.01 -14.95 -20.45
C GLN A 246 -13.84 -13.97 -21.27
N SER A 247 -15.04 -13.66 -20.78
CA SER A 247 -15.91 -12.65 -21.39
C SER A 247 -15.34 -11.24 -21.19
N PRO A 248 -15.42 -10.36 -22.21
CA PRO A 248 -15.04 -8.96 -22.07
C PRO A 248 -15.86 -8.26 -20.97
N SER A 249 -15.20 -7.40 -20.20
CA SER A 249 -15.84 -6.57 -19.18
C SER A 249 -16.46 -5.30 -19.79
N LYS A 250 -17.03 -4.44 -18.93
CA LYS A 250 -17.50 -3.09 -19.33
C LYS A 250 -16.35 -2.11 -19.60
N ALA A 251 -15.10 -2.50 -19.32
CA ALA A 251 -13.94 -1.64 -19.50
C ALA A 251 -13.61 -1.42 -20.98
N ARG A 252 -12.87 -0.34 -21.28
CA ARG A 252 -12.45 -0.01 -22.65
C ARG A 252 -11.40 -1.02 -23.15
N PRO A 253 -11.66 -1.81 -24.21
CA PRO A 253 -10.78 -2.90 -24.64
C PRO A 253 -9.33 -2.48 -24.91
N GLU A 254 -9.12 -1.34 -25.59
CA GLU A 254 -7.78 -0.84 -25.90
C GLU A 254 -6.93 -0.50 -24.65
N LEU A 255 -7.57 -0.17 -23.53
CA LEU A 255 -6.90 0.13 -22.27
C LEU A 255 -6.65 -1.14 -21.45
N ILE A 256 -7.55 -2.13 -21.57
CA ILE A 256 -7.39 -3.46 -20.97
C ILE A 256 -6.22 -4.21 -21.61
N ASP A 257 -6.07 -4.16 -22.94
CA ASP A 257 -4.90 -4.70 -23.65
C ASP A 257 -3.59 -4.15 -23.07
N LYS A 258 -3.51 -2.82 -22.91
CA LYS A 258 -2.34 -2.15 -22.33
C LYS A 258 -2.12 -2.49 -20.86
N ALA A 259 -3.19 -2.76 -20.11
CA ALA A 259 -3.06 -3.20 -18.73
C ALA A 259 -2.34 -4.56 -18.68
N GLY A 260 -2.76 -5.52 -19.52
CA GLY A 260 -2.16 -6.85 -19.62
C GLY A 260 -0.64 -6.83 -19.88
N ASP A 261 -0.13 -5.80 -20.56
CA ASP A 261 1.31 -5.63 -20.80
C ASP A 261 2.13 -5.50 -19.50
N TYR A 262 1.57 -4.91 -18.44
CA TYR A 262 2.27 -4.75 -17.17
C TYR A 262 2.54 -6.09 -16.47
N ILE A 263 1.69 -7.10 -16.67
CA ILE A 263 1.82 -8.41 -16.01
C ILE A 263 2.40 -9.52 -16.90
N ARG A 264 2.67 -9.20 -18.18
CA ARG A 264 3.16 -10.14 -19.19
C ARG A 264 4.32 -11.03 -18.68
N ASN A 265 5.31 -10.43 -18.02
CA ASN A 265 6.50 -11.14 -17.54
C ASN A 265 6.53 -11.32 -16.02
N LEU A 266 5.38 -11.20 -15.34
CA LEU A 266 5.33 -11.18 -13.87
C LEU A 266 5.91 -12.47 -13.24
N HIS A 267 5.65 -13.63 -13.85
CA HIS A 267 6.15 -14.94 -13.41
C HIS A 267 7.68 -15.09 -13.48
N ASN A 268 8.37 -14.19 -14.20
CA ASN A 268 9.84 -14.18 -14.33
C ASN A 268 10.46 -12.90 -13.76
N SER A 269 9.73 -12.16 -12.93
CA SER A 269 10.24 -10.92 -12.34
C SER A 269 11.51 -11.19 -11.53
N PRO A 270 12.56 -10.36 -11.66
CA PRO A 270 13.84 -10.59 -11.00
C PRO A 270 13.80 -10.24 -9.50
N ASN A 271 12.87 -9.40 -9.06
CA ASN A 271 12.75 -8.97 -7.66
C ASN A 271 11.31 -8.64 -7.29
N ILE A 272 11.03 -8.65 -5.98
CA ILE A 272 9.66 -8.47 -5.49
C ILE A 272 9.12 -7.07 -5.73
N ALA A 273 9.96 -6.03 -5.68
CA ALA A 273 9.52 -4.66 -5.84
C ALA A 273 8.99 -4.39 -7.25
N GLU A 274 9.64 -4.95 -8.27
CA GLU A 274 9.18 -4.93 -9.66
C GLU A 274 7.87 -5.72 -9.84
N SER A 275 7.74 -6.88 -9.18
CA SER A 275 6.49 -7.65 -9.22
C SER A 275 5.32 -6.85 -8.64
N ILE A 276 5.48 -6.29 -7.44
CA ILE A 276 4.45 -5.46 -6.80
C ILE A 276 4.11 -4.24 -7.67
N SER A 277 5.13 -3.51 -8.16
CA SER A 277 4.91 -2.34 -9.02
C SER A 277 4.16 -2.69 -10.30
N SER A 278 4.45 -3.84 -10.90
CA SER A 278 3.80 -4.33 -12.12
C SER A 278 2.33 -4.64 -11.87
N VAL A 279 2.00 -5.34 -10.77
CA VAL A 279 0.62 -5.63 -10.40
C VAL A 279 -0.15 -4.36 -10.03
N THR A 280 0.47 -3.43 -9.31
CA THR A 280 -0.15 -2.13 -8.99
C THR A 280 -0.48 -1.33 -10.26
N LYS A 281 0.45 -1.23 -11.21
CA LYS A 281 0.22 -0.54 -12.48
C LYS A 281 -0.84 -1.22 -13.33
N PHE A 282 -0.85 -2.55 -13.35
CA PHE A 282 -1.89 -3.34 -14.00
C PHE A 282 -3.26 -3.00 -13.43
N PHE A 283 -3.43 -3.12 -12.11
CA PHE A 283 -4.70 -2.85 -11.45
C PHE A 283 -5.18 -1.42 -11.67
N GLU A 284 -4.30 -0.43 -11.50
CA GLU A 284 -4.62 0.97 -11.76
C GLU A 284 -5.03 1.22 -13.22
N SER A 285 -4.36 0.56 -14.18
CA SER A 285 -4.70 0.65 -15.59
C SER A 285 -6.07 0.04 -15.89
N VAL A 286 -6.40 -1.08 -15.25
CA VAL A 286 -7.74 -1.71 -15.35
C VAL A 286 -8.82 -0.80 -14.78
N VAL A 287 -8.64 -0.26 -13.57
CA VAL A 287 -9.62 0.65 -12.95
C VAL A 287 -9.81 1.91 -13.80
N ASN A 288 -8.74 2.47 -14.36
CA ASN A 288 -8.83 3.62 -15.27
C ASN A 288 -9.52 3.30 -16.61
N ALA A 289 -9.60 2.03 -17.00
CA ALA A 289 -10.28 1.59 -18.22
C ALA A 289 -11.81 1.55 -18.06
N LEU A 290 -12.32 1.50 -16.82
CA LEU A 290 -13.74 1.51 -16.53
C LEU A 290 -14.41 2.83 -16.96
N PRO A 291 -15.71 2.79 -17.33
CA PRO A 291 -16.45 3.97 -17.77
C PRO A 291 -16.82 4.89 -16.60
N ASP A 292 -17.05 4.32 -15.41
CA ASP A 292 -17.34 5.06 -14.18
C ASP A 292 -16.05 5.23 -13.35
N LYS A 293 -15.85 6.43 -12.82
CA LYS A 293 -14.74 6.74 -11.91
C LYS A 293 -14.98 6.24 -10.49
N ASN A 294 -16.23 5.95 -10.12
CA ASN A 294 -16.63 5.41 -8.82
C ASN A 294 -17.06 3.95 -8.95
N ALA A 295 -16.37 3.18 -9.78
CA ALA A 295 -16.70 1.77 -10.01
C ALA A 295 -16.70 0.98 -8.70
N ALA A 296 -17.77 0.21 -8.48
CA ALA A 296 -17.89 -0.68 -7.34
C ALA A 296 -17.01 -1.92 -7.50
N ALA A 297 -16.79 -2.67 -6.41
CA ALA A 297 -16.04 -3.93 -6.45
C ALA A 297 -16.58 -4.92 -7.50
N ASP A 298 -17.90 -4.95 -7.69
CA ASP A 298 -18.60 -5.78 -8.68
C ASP A 298 -18.26 -5.43 -10.13
N ASP A 299 -17.84 -4.20 -10.42
CA ASP A 299 -17.37 -3.80 -11.75
C ASP A 299 -15.84 -3.97 -11.88
N ILE A 300 -15.11 -3.84 -10.77
CA ILE A 300 -13.65 -3.97 -10.74
C ILE A 300 -13.21 -5.43 -10.94
N LEU A 301 -13.79 -6.39 -10.21
CA LEU A 301 -13.32 -7.78 -10.27
C LEU A 301 -13.46 -8.40 -11.68
N PRO A 302 -14.60 -8.25 -12.40
CA PRO A 302 -14.70 -8.70 -13.79
C PRO A 302 -13.71 -8.02 -14.73
N ALA A 303 -13.42 -6.72 -14.52
CA ALA A 303 -12.43 -6.00 -15.33
C ALA A 303 -10.99 -6.46 -15.04
N VAL A 304 -10.69 -6.86 -13.80
CA VAL A 304 -9.40 -7.47 -13.45
C VAL A 304 -9.25 -8.84 -14.11
N CYS A 305 -10.29 -9.70 -14.08
CA CYS A 305 -10.28 -10.98 -14.80
C CYS A 305 -10.04 -10.78 -16.31
N ASP A 306 -10.77 -9.84 -16.92
CA ASP A 306 -10.60 -9.45 -18.32
C ASP A 306 -9.15 -8.99 -18.58
N GLY A 307 -8.60 -8.10 -17.74
CA GLY A 307 -7.19 -7.68 -17.81
C GLY A 307 -6.18 -8.83 -17.71
N ILE A 308 -6.38 -9.79 -16.80
CA ILE A 308 -5.51 -10.97 -16.65
C ILE A 308 -5.48 -11.78 -17.95
N SER A 309 -6.62 -11.91 -18.64
CA SER A 309 -6.70 -12.66 -19.90
C SER A 309 -5.85 -12.09 -21.05
N HIS A 310 -5.51 -10.80 -20.96
CA HIS A 310 -4.66 -10.12 -21.93
C HIS A 310 -3.16 -10.28 -21.61
N GLY A 311 -2.81 -10.74 -20.40
CA GLY A 311 -1.43 -11.02 -19.98
C GLY A 311 -0.88 -12.35 -20.51
N ARG A 312 -0.98 -12.63 -21.81
CA ARG A 312 -0.86 -13.99 -22.40
C ARG A 312 0.33 -14.86 -21.97
N SER A 313 1.51 -14.31 -21.70
CA SER A 313 2.66 -15.12 -21.25
C SER A 313 2.61 -15.48 -19.77
N LEU A 314 1.69 -14.92 -19.00
CA LEU A 314 1.39 -15.31 -17.63
C LEU A 314 0.45 -16.53 -17.57
N SER A 315 -0.17 -16.94 -18.69
CA SER A 315 -1.27 -17.93 -18.72
C SER A 315 -0.98 -19.20 -17.93
N SER A 316 0.23 -19.75 -18.09
CA SER A 316 0.64 -21.00 -17.42
C SER A 316 1.05 -20.82 -15.95
N TYR A 317 0.95 -19.61 -15.40
CA TYR A 317 1.41 -19.24 -14.05
C TYR A 317 0.48 -18.23 -13.37
N ILE A 318 -0.78 -18.11 -13.81
CA ILE A 318 -1.73 -17.10 -13.32
C ILE A 318 -1.92 -17.23 -11.81
N VAL A 319 -2.36 -18.41 -11.36
CA VAL A 319 -2.76 -18.66 -9.97
C VAL A 319 -1.51 -18.61 -9.09
N SER A 320 -0.50 -19.40 -9.43
CA SER A 320 0.73 -19.50 -8.63
C SER A 320 1.40 -18.15 -8.39
N THR A 321 1.48 -17.28 -9.41
CA THR A 321 2.15 -15.99 -9.32
C THR A 321 1.37 -15.02 -8.43
N PHE A 322 0.05 -14.89 -8.61
CA PHE A 322 -0.73 -13.97 -7.80
C PHE A 322 -0.91 -14.47 -6.35
N THR A 323 -1.10 -15.77 -6.14
CA THR A 323 -1.12 -16.37 -4.79
C THR A 323 0.20 -16.14 -4.08
N TYR A 324 1.33 -16.37 -4.75
CA TYR A 324 2.65 -16.09 -4.18
C TYR A 324 2.77 -14.64 -3.70
N LEU A 325 2.44 -13.67 -4.56
CA LEU A 325 2.58 -12.25 -4.23
C LEU A 325 1.66 -11.82 -3.09
N SER A 326 0.45 -12.37 -3.03
CA SER A 326 -0.51 -12.10 -1.94
C SER A 326 -0.04 -12.70 -0.61
N GLU A 327 0.49 -13.93 -0.59
CA GLU A 327 0.85 -14.61 0.65
C GLU A 327 2.15 -14.09 1.28
N ILE A 328 3.13 -13.68 0.47
CA ILE A 328 4.36 -13.09 1.01
C ILE A 328 4.17 -11.68 1.52
N TRP A 329 3.11 -11.00 1.09
CA TRP A 329 2.82 -9.62 1.47
C TRP A 329 2.34 -9.58 2.93
N PRO A 330 3.00 -8.83 3.82
CA PRO A 330 2.51 -8.61 5.18
C PRO A 330 1.09 -8.03 5.16
N GLN A 331 0.18 -8.63 5.93
CA GLN A 331 -1.20 -8.14 6.06
C GLN A 331 -1.27 -6.76 6.71
N GLU A 332 -0.33 -6.46 7.62
CA GLU A 332 -0.26 -5.18 8.36
C GLU A 332 1.07 -4.47 8.12
N GLY A 333 1.08 -3.15 8.37
CA GLY A 333 2.31 -2.33 8.41
C GLY A 333 2.88 -1.93 7.05
N LEU A 334 2.32 -2.38 5.94
CA LEU A 334 2.60 -1.85 4.60
C LEU A 334 1.39 -1.08 4.07
N SER A 335 1.30 -0.86 2.76
CA SER A 335 0.20 -0.12 2.15
C SER A 335 -1.06 -0.98 2.03
N GLU A 336 -2.14 -0.58 2.70
CA GLU A 336 -3.47 -1.18 2.58
C GLU A 336 -3.96 -1.22 1.14
N ARG A 337 -3.75 -0.13 0.39
CA ARG A 337 -4.07 -0.09 -1.04
C ARG A 337 -3.36 -1.20 -1.82
N ILE A 338 -2.08 -1.44 -1.56
CA ILE A 338 -1.35 -2.53 -2.23
C ILE A 338 -1.86 -3.89 -1.73
N THR A 339 -2.16 -4.03 -0.44
CA THR A 339 -2.80 -5.25 0.11
C THR A 339 -4.09 -5.57 -0.65
N TYR A 340 -5.01 -4.61 -0.78
CA TYR A 340 -6.25 -4.75 -1.54
C TYR A 340 -5.97 -5.20 -2.97
N ILE A 341 -5.07 -4.51 -3.68
CA ILE A 341 -4.71 -4.84 -5.07
C ILE A 341 -4.23 -6.28 -5.21
N LEU A 342 -3.30 -6.72 -4.35
CA LEU A 342 -2.73 -8.07 -4.43
C LEU A 342 -3.77 -9.14 -4.12
N VAL A 343 -4.60 -8.92 -3.10
CA VAL A 343 -5.69 -9.82 -2.72
C VAL A 343 -6.72 -9.91 -3.85
N THR A 344 -7.17 -8.78 -4.40
CA THR A 344 -8.13 -8.77 -5.52
C THR A 344 -7.59 -9.50 -6.74
N CYS A 345 -6.31 -9.29 -7.09
CA CYS A 345 -5.69 -10.01 -8.21
C CYS A 345 -5.55 -11.51 -7.92
N SER A 346 -5.21 -11.90 -6.70
CA SER A 346 -5.17 -13.32 -6.29
C SER A 346 -6.54 -13.98 -6.36
N ILE A 347 -7.61 -13.28 -5.96
CA ILE A 347 -8.98 -13.78 -6.05
C ILE A 347 -9.41 -13.94 -7.52
N ALA A 348 -9.12 -12.93 -8.35
CA ALA A 348 -9.37 -12.99 -9.79
C ALA A 348 -8.62 -14.15 -10.46
N ALA A 349 -7.37 -14.40 -10.05
CA ALA A 349 -6.58 -15.52 -10.54
C ALA A 349 -7.20 -16.87 -10.18
N SER A 350 -7.56 -17.08 -8.91
CA SER A 350 -8.19 -18.32 -8.43
C SER A 350 -9.57 -18.56 -9.04
N HIS A 351 -10.29 -17.50 -9.43
CA HIS A 351 -11.57 -17.63 -10.13
C HIS A 351 -11.45 -18.44 -11.43
N PHE A 352 -10.34 -18.32 -12.16
CA PHE A 352 -10.10 -19.11 -13.37
C PHE A 352 -9.90 -20.60 -13.08
N ALA A 353 -9.24 -20.96 -11.98
CA ALA A 353 -9.02 -22.35 -11.61
C ALA A 353 -10.28 -23.04 -11.07
N ASN A 354 -11.17 -22.29 -10.43
CA ASN A 354 -12.38 -22.85 -9.81
C ASN A 354 -13.55 -23.06 -10.79
N GLY A 355 -13.44 -22.54 -12.01
CA GLY A 355 -14.46 -22.65 -13.06
C GLY A 355 -15.71 -21.82 -12.78
N VAL A 356 -16.21 -21.15 -13.82
CA VAL A 356 -17.58 -20.62 -13.84
C VAL A 356 -18.49 -21.71 -14.39
N ASP A 357 -19.65 -21.92 -13.76
CA ASP A 357 -20.74 -22.68 -14.35
C ASP A 357 -21.27 -21.93 -15.59
N GLU A 358 -20.56 -21.99 -16.72
CA GLU A 358 -21.15 -21.65 -18.01
C GLU A 358 -21.70 -22.92 -18.65
N TYR A 359 -23.02 -23.02 -18.63
CA TYR A 359 -23.76 -23.95 -19.48
C TYR A 359 -23.53 -23.53 -20.94
N ASP A 360 -22.64 -24.22 -21.64
CA ASP A 360 -22.58 -24.16 -23.09
C ASP A 360 -23.78 -24.95 -23.67
N GLU A 361 -24.87 -24.23 -24.00
CA GLU A 361 -26.05 -24.82 -24.66
C GLU A 361 -25.71 -25.55 -25.97
N ASN A 362 -24.53 -25.29 -26.56
CA ASN A 362 -24.15 -25.86 -27.86
C ASN A 362 -23.26 -27.10 -27.78
N ASN A 363 -22.68 -27.48 -26.64
CA ASN A 363 -21.60 -28.48 -26.65
C ASN A 363 -21.52 -29.51 -25.51
N ASN A 364 -22.59 -29.69 -24.73
CA ASN A 364 -22.83 -30.90 -23.92
C ASN A 364 -21.62 -31.41 -23.09
N LYS A 365 -20.80 -30.52 -22.54
CA LYS A 365 -19.72 -30.87 -21.61
C LYS A 365 -19.97 -30.18 -20.28
N LYS A 366 -20.28 -30.99 -19.25
CA LYS A 366 -20.23 -30.58 -17.85
C LYS A 366 -18.79 -30.70 -17.36
N VAL A 367 -18.20 -29.60 -16.93
CA VAL A 367 -17.00 -29.61 -16.08
C VAL A 367 -17.47 -29.71 -14.62
N LEU A 368 -16.85 -30.61 -13.85
CA LEU A 368 -17.22 -30.93 -12.47
C LEU A 368 -16.46 -30.00 -11.50
N VAL A 369 -17.20 -29.32 -10.62
CA VAL A 369 -16.68 -28.38 -9.59
C VAL A 369 -16.68 -29.03 -8.20
N ARG A 370 -15.67 -28.68 -7.37
CA ARG A 370 -15.66 -28.82 -5.91
C ARG A 370 -16.03 -27.46 -5.29
N ASN A 371 -17.09 -27.42 -4.48
CA ASN A 371 -17.58 -26.21 -3.80
C ASN A 371 -16.79 -25.92 -2.52
N GLU A 372 -16.12 -24.76 -2.47
CA GLU A 372 -15.71 -24.06 -1.22
C GLU A 372 -16.01 -22.55 -1.37
N ARG A 373 -17.25 -22.20 -1.75
CA ARG A 373 -17.66 -20.82 -2.09
C ARG A 373 -17.97 -19.90 -0.91
N ASP A 374 -18.03 -20.39 0.33
CA ASP A 374 -18.69 -19.63 1.40
C ASP A 374 -17.72 -18.81 2.28
N GLU A 375 -16.41 -19.08 2.31
CA GLU A 375 -15.49 -18.39 3.24
C GLU A 375 -14.79 -17.15 2.64
N THR A 376 -14.68 -17.04 1.32
CA THR A 376 -13.86 -15.99 0.67
C THR A 376 -14.62 -14.68 0.41
N ILE A 377 -15.93 -14.77 0.15
CA ILE A 377 -16.79 -13.58 -0.06
C ILE A 377 -17.03 -12.88 1.27
N GLU A 378 -17.27 -13.64 2.34
CA GLU A 378 -17.45 -13.11 3.70
C GLU A 378 -16.19 -12.35 4.19
N PHE A 379 -14.98 -12.77 3.77
CA PHE A 379 -13.75 -12.04 4.08
C PHE A 379 -13.66 -10.67 3.37
N ILE A 380 -14.07 -10.59 2.09
CA ILE A 380 -14.07 -9.33 1.33
C ILE A 380 -15.12 -8.38 1.87
N GLU A 381 -16.33 -8.87 2.16
CA GLU A 381 -17.42 -8.06 2.72
C GLU A 381 -17.05 -7.55 4.11
N ASN A 382 -16.51 -8.40 5.00
CA ASN A 382 -16.05 -7.97 6.31
C ASN A 382 -14.86 -6.99 6.25
N TYR A 383 -13.98 -7.12 5.25
CA TYR A 383 -12.87 -6.19 5.06
C TYR A 383 -13.36 -4.84 4.53
N LEU A 384 -14.30 -4.82 3.59
CA LEU A 384 -14.91 -3.60 3.06
C LEU A 384 -15.79 -2.88 4.08
N ASP A 385 -16.45 -3.62 4.97
CA ASP A 385 -17.22 -3.06 6.09
C ASP A 385 -16.34 -2.55 7.25
N SER A 386 -15.03 -2.86 7.23
CA SER A 386 -14.06 -2.44 8.24
C SER A 386 -13.23 -1.21 7.86
N ILE A 387 -13.40 -0.70 6.62
CA ILE A 387 -12.86 0.57 6.10
C ILE A 387 -13.97 1.62 6.16
#